data_AF-A0A7X7XWX9-F1
#
_entry.id   AF-A0A7X7XWX9-F1
#
_cell.length_a   1.000
_cell.length_b   1.000
_cell.length_c   1.000
_cell.angle_alpha   90.00
_cell.angle_beta   90.00
_cell.angle_gamma   90.00
#
_symmetry.space_group_name_H-M   'P 1'
#
loop_
_entity.id
_entity.type
_entity.pdbx_description
1 polymer ?
#
loop_
_entity_poly.entity_id
_entity_poly.type
_entity_poly.pdbx_seq_one_letter_code
_entity_poly.pdbx_strand_id
1 'polypeptide(L)'
;MNNKKEALGSVNEGMRSLVDIISSKLTSGQSQGKELFSSLSKNLKGSIKDSIYDTSEKAADFINSLKKDKIRSLEKLLNLDKKDLMASNKKSFIYSNEAGKMVIVEKDIWGDPCTVTVKDSNKVQLKMVKFFKNRPFLFPPFSEKKINGEIIFMAEKEIWYRDRDNVTIVLFDDETPDLLNISLKEAQNIKEKDVLNYIEKRKKLYIDDKLRNLLLDERQIDINDIYEISSSYAIYKNADGYYTVLLFDEFKTLYKELVLRKVPRLSERAMALIFSKDIVEYIISKGYDFESFKQSDDHIEYWQEIGNNRVCVMRVKI
;
A
#
# COMPACT_ATOMS: atom_id res chain seq x y z
N MET A 1 -37.01 51.43 12.84
CA MET A 1 -36.08 50.29 13.03
C MET A 1 -36.68 49.05 12.38
N ASN A 2 -36.21 48.66 11.19
CA ASN A 2 -36.54 47.38 10.57
C ASN A 2 -35.42 47.06 9.56
N ASN A 3 -34.41 46.31 9.97
CA ASN A 3 -33.31 45.84 9.08
C ASN A 3 -32.65 44.56 9.63
N LYS A 4 -33.42 43.65 10.24
CA LYS A 4 -32.91 42.37 10.77
C LYS A 4 -33.50 41.12 10.12
N LYS A 5 -34.47 41.24 9.20
CA LYS A 5 -35.10 40.10 8.51
C LYS A 5 -34.55 39.81 7.11
N GLU A 6 -33.87 40.75 6.45
CA GLU A 6 -33.36 40.55 5.08
C GLU A 6 -31.96 39.89 5.03
N ALA A 7 -31.18 39.95 6.10
CA ALA A 7 -29.83 39.38 6.12
C ALA A 7 -29.77 37.84 6.24
N LEU A 8 -30.83 37.19 6.76
CA LEU A 8 -30.88 35.73 6.92
C LEU A 8 -31.36 34.99 5.66
N GLY A 9 -32.10 35.67 4.76
CA GLY A 9 -32.54 35.10 3.49
C GLY A 9 -31.42 35.01 2.44
N SER A 10 -30.57 36.04 2.37
CA SER A 10 -29.52 36.16 1.35
C SER A 10 -28.38 35.14 1.48
N VAL A 11 -28.03 34.72 2.70
CA VAL A 11 -26.98 33.70 2.95
C VAL A 11 -27.43 32.32 2.45
N ASN A 12 -28.72 32.01 2.57
CA ASN A 12 -29.29 30.70 2.20
C ASN A 12 -29.46 30.57 0.67
N GLU A 13 -29.82 31.66 -0.02
CA GLU A 13 -29.88 31.70 -1.50
C GLU A 13 -28.49 31.61 -2.14
N GLY A 14 -27.49 32.29 -1.56
CA GLY A 14 -26.10 32.22 -2.02
C GLY A 14 -25.50 30.81 -1.89
N MET A 15 -25.80 30.10 -0.79
CA MET A 15 -25.36 28.71 -0.61
C MET A 15 -26.05 27.74 -1.58
N ARG A 16 -27.36 27.90 -1.84
CA ARG A 16 -28.09 27.09 -2.82
C ARG A 16 -27.54 27.28 -4.25
N SER A 17 -27.29 28.52 -4.65
CA SER A 17 -26.67 28.83 -5.93
C SER A 17 -25.28 28.19 -6.11
N LEU A 18 -24.45 28.19 -5.05
CA LEU A 18 -23.14 27.52 -5.07
C LEU A 18 -23.27 25.99 -5.15
N VAL A 19 -24.23 25.39 -4.45
CA VAL A 19 -24.51 23.94 -4.51
C VAL A 19 -24.98 23.53 -5.91
N ASP A 20 -25.81 24.35 -6.57
CA ASP A 20 -26.27 24.12 -7.94
C ASP A 20 -25.12 24.23 -8.96
N ILE A 21 -24.19 25.17 -8.77
CA ILE A 21 -22.98 25.31 -9.60
C ILE A 21 -22.02 24.13 -9.39
N ILE A 22 -21.83 23.67 -8.15
CA ILE A 22 -20.98 22.51 -7.84
C ILE A 22 -21.59 21.23 -8.41
N SER A 23 -22.91 21.04 -8.23
CA SER A 23 -23.64 19.89 -8.75
C SER A 23 -23.60 19.83 -10.28
N SER A 24 -23.71 20.97 -10.95
CA SER A 24 -23.65 21.05 -12.43
C SER A 24 -22.23 20.87 -13.00
N LYS A 25 -21.18 21.22 -12.25
CA LYS A 25 -19.79 20.94 -12.67
C LYS A 25 -19.34 19.49 -12.40
N LEU A 26 -19.82 18.87 -11.33
CA LEU A 26 -19.57 17.45 -11.04
C LEU A 26 -20.26 16.51 -12.04
N THR A 27 -21.35 16.95 -12.66
CA THR A 27 -21.97 16.21 -13.76
C THR A 27 -21.18 16.33 -15.08
N SER A 28 -20.51 17.46 -15.34
CA SER A 28 -19.76 17.75 -16.57
C SER A 28 -18.24 17.46 -16.54
N GLY A 29 -17.62 17.33 -15.36
CA GLY A 29 -16.18 17.13 -15.18
C GLY A 29 -15.68 15.69 -15.45
N GLN A 30 -15.83 15.18 -16.67
CA GLN A 30 -15.03 14.03 -17.14
C GLN A 30 -13.72 14.56 -17.72
N SER A 31 -12.55 14.29 -17.10
CA SER A 31 -11.30 14.00 -17.84
C SER A 31 -10.02 13.77 -17.03
N GLN A 32 -9.89 14.15 -15.75
CA GLN A 32 -8.54 14.14 -15.13
C GLN A 32 -8.16 12.88 -14.30
N GLY A 33 -9.08 11.95 -14.06
CA GLY A 33 -8.79 10.70 -13.32
C GLY A 33 -8.67 9.42 -14.16
N LYS A 34 -8.77 9.52 -15.49
CA LYS A 34 -8.92 8.36 -16.38
C LYS A 34 -7.65 7.50 -16.55
N GLU A 35 -6.46 8.00 -16.24
CA GLU A 35 -5.22 7.26 -16.50
C GLU A 35 -4.86 6.22 -15.43
N LEU A 36 -5.31 6.38 -14.18
CA LEU A 36 -4.91 5.47 -13.10
C LEU A 36 -5.77 4.19 -12.97
N PHE A 37 -6.96 4.14 -13.59
CA PHE A 37 -7.91 3.04 -13.40
C PHE A 37 -8.17 2.17 -14.64
N SER A 38 -7.61 2.52 -15.82
CA SER A 38 -7.86 1.77 -17.06
C SER A 38 -7.07 0.45 -17.19
N SER A 39 -6.13 0.16 -16.30
CA SER A 39 -5.29 -1.05 -16.37
C SER A 39 -5.88 -2.27 -15.64
N LEU A 40 -6.92 -2.10 -14.81
CA LEU A 40 -7.44 -3.17 -13.95
C LEU A 40 -8.73 -3.86 -14.46
N SER A 41 -9.39 -3.32 -15.50
CA SER A 41 -10.75 -3.75 -15.87
C SER A 41 -10.87 -4.70 -17.06
N LYS A 42 -9.77 -5.26 -17.58
CA LYS A 42 -9.81 -6.06 -18.83
C LYS A 42 -10.12 -7.56 -18.68
N ASN A 43 -10.21 -8.12 -17.47
CA ASN A 43 -10.25 -9.58 -17.30
C ASN A 43 -11.49 -10.20 -16.64
N LEU A 44 -12.64 -9.53 -16.64
CA LEU A 44 -13.89 -10.13 -16.13
C LEU A 44 -15.05 -9.94 -17.12
N LYS A 45 -14.97 -10.60 -18.27
CA LYS A 45 -16.11 -10.85 -19.15
C LYS A 45 -16.10 -12.31 -19.56
N GLY A 46 -16.92 -13.12 -18.89
CA GLY A 46 -17.11 -14.51 -19.24
C GLY A 46 -18.22 -15.15 -18.45
N SER A 47 -19.41 -15.20 -19.08
CA SER A 47 -20.51 -16.11 -18.78
C SER A 47 -21.24 -15.97 -17.44
N ILE A 48 -22.53 -15.65 -17.51
CA ILE A 48 -23.65 -16.49 -17.02
C ILE A 48 -24.90 -15.65 -17.27
N LYS A 49 -25.65 -16.02 -18.29
CA LYS A 49 -27.02 -15.58 -18.52
C LYS A 49 -27.93 -16.75 -18.21
N ASP A 50 -29.09 -16.39 -17.67
CA ASP A 50 -30.34 -17.17 -17.63
C ASP A 50 -30.52 -18.14 -16.44
N SER A 51 -30.64 -17.56 -15.23
CA SER A 51 -31.53 -18.08 -14.16
C SER A 51 -31.81 -17.10 -13.00
N ILE A 52 -31.36 -15.84 -13.08
CA ILE A 52 -31.31 -14.90 -11.94
C ILE A 52 -32.31 -13.76 -12.13
N TYR A 53 -33.61 -14.02 -12.03
CA TYR A 53 -34.58 -12.93 -11.87
C TYR A 53 -35.07 -12.82 -10.41
N ASP A 54 -35.33 -13.94 -9.72
CA ASP A 54 -35.80 -13.90 -8.31
C ASP A 54 -34.67 -13.84 -7.26
N THR A 55 -33.47 -14.36 -7.56
CA THR A 55 -32.28 -14.20 -6.69
C THR A 55 -31.59 -12.85 -6.87
N SER A 56 -31.87 -12.14 -7.98
CA SER A 56 -31.30 -10.83 -8.29
C SER A 56 -31.84 -9.74 -7.37
N GLU A 57 -33.14 -9.79 -7.04
CA GLU A 57 -33.78 -8.74 -6.25
C GLU A 57 -33.32 -8.77 -4.79
N LYS A 58 -33.25 -9.98 -4.18
CA LYS A 58 -32.69 -10.17 -2.83
C LYS A 58 -31.19 -9.85 -2.75
N ALA A 59 -30.42 -10.19 -3.78
CA ALA A 59 -29.00 -9.85 -3.86
C ALA A 59 -28.79 -8.34 -4.06
N ALA A 60 -29.62 -7.68 -4.89
CA ALA A 60 -29.62 -6.24 -5.08
C ALA A 60 -30.01 -5.52 -3.78
N ASP A 61 -31.01 -6.00 -3.05
CA ASP A 61 -31.41 -5.45 -1.75
C ASP A 61 -30.32 -5.60 -0.68
N PHE A 62 -29.62 -6.73 -0.66
CA PHE A 62 -28.47 -6.95 0.22
C PHE A 62 -27.26 -6.05 -0.15
N ILE A 63 -26.98 -5.89 -1.45
CA ILE A 63 -25.94 -4.96 -1.91
C ILE A 63 -26.34 -3.51 -1.59
N ASN A 64 -27.62 -3.17 -1.77
CA ASN A 64 -28.14 -1.83 -1.48
C ASN A 64 -28.16 -1.55 0.03
N SER A 65 -28.42 -2.54 0.88
CA SER A 65 -28.34 -2.40 2.33
C SER A 65 -26.89 -2.21 2.79
N LEU A 66 -25.95 -2.99 2.27
CA LEU A 66 -24.51 -2.82 2.52
C LEU A 66 -24.02 -1.43 2.10
N LYS A 67 -24.43 -0.93 0.94
CA LYS A 67 -24.09 0.43 0.48
C LYS A 67 -24.67 1.51 1.38
N LYS A 68 -25.92 1.36 1.81
CA LYS A 68 -26.55 2.28 2.77
C LYS A 68 -25.81 2.29 4.11
N ASP A 69 -25.36 1.13 4.58
CA ASP A 69 -24.63 1.03 5.85
C ASP A 69 -23.21 1.61 5.74
N LYS A 70 -22.54 1.44 4.60
CA LYS A 70 -21.27 2.12 4.30
C LYS A 70 -21.42 3.65 4.32
N ILE A 71 -22.46 4.18 3.66
CA ILE A 71 -22.74 5.63 3.63
C ILE A 71 -23.07 6.14 5.04
N ARG A 72 -23.97 5.47 5.77
CA ARG A 72 -24.31 5.86 7.15
C ARG A 72 -23.11 5.86 8.08
N SER A 73 -22.23 4.88 7.93
CA SER A 73 -21.01 4.80 8.73
C SER A 73 -20.05 5.94 8.40
N LEU A 74 -19.98 6.36 7.13
CA LEU A 74 -19.16 7.50 6.70
C LEU A 74 -19.75 8.84 7.16
N GLU A 75 -21.08 8.99 7.10
CA GLU A 75 -21.79 10.15 7.64
C GLU A 75 -21.50 10.32 9.14
N LYS A 76 -21.54 9.22 9.91
CA LYS A 76 -21.15 9.22 11.33
C LYS A 76 -19.69 9.63 11.53
N LEU A 77 -18.76 9.09 10.74
CA LEU A 77 -17.33 9.43 10.83
C LEU A 77 -17.07 10.93 10.57
N LEU A 78 -17.83 11.54 9.66
CA LEU A 78 -17.69 12.93 9.26
C LEU A 78 -18.51 13.92 10.13
N ASN A 79 -19.25 13.41 11.11
CA ASN A 79 -20.25 14.14 11.91
C ASN A 79 -21.23 14.90 11.00
N LEU A 80 -21.84 14.19 10.04
CA LEU A 80 -22.83 14.73 9.12
C LEU A 80 -24.23 14.30 9.53
N ASP A 81 -25.14 15.28 9.65
CA ASP A 81 -26.55 15.02 9.85
C ASP A 81 -27.28 14.96 8.51
N LYS A 82 -28.27 14.08 8.41
CA LYS A 82 -29.13 13.99 7.21
C LYS A 82 -29.87 15.30 6.91
N LYS A 83 -30.14 16.12 7.93
CA LYS A 83 -30.78 17.45 7.77
C LYS A 83 -29.89 18.44 7.01
N ASP A 84 -28.58 18.23 7.05
CA ASP A 84 -27.58 19.09 6.40
C ASP A 84 -27.35 18.68 4.93
N LEU A 85 -28.01 17.61 4.46
CA LEU A 85 -27.90 17.15 3.07
C LEU A 85 -28.60 18.15 2.13
N MET A 86 -27.80 18.85 1.32
CA MET A 86 -28.27 19.85 0.37
C MET A 86 -28.57 19.22 -1.00
N ALA A 87 -27.74 18.27 -1.45
CA ALA A 87 -27.93 17.61 -2.73
C ALA A 87 -27.48 16.15 -2.68
N SER A 88 -28.20 15.29 -3.40
CA SER A 88 -27.91 13.87 -3.54
C SER A 88 -28.14 13.45 -4.98
N ASN A 89 -27.10 12.95 -5.64
CA ASN A 89 -27.18 12.44 -7.00
C ASN A 89 -26.40 11.11 -7.12
N LYS A 90 -26.36 10.49 -8.30
CA LYS A 90 -25.65 9.21 -8.50
C LYS A 90 -24.15 9.28 -8.23
N LYS A 91 -23.53 10.44 -8.46
CA LYS A 91 -22.08 10.67 -8.35
C LYS A 91 -21.65 11.24 -7.00
N SER A 92 -22.51 11.94 -6.27
CA SER A 92 -22.13 12.60 -5.03
C SER A 92 -23.27 12.86 -4.05
N PHE A 93 -22.89 13.07 -2.80
CA PHE A 93 -23.71 13.68 -1.75
C PHE A 93 -23.05 14.99 -1.32
N ILE A 94 -23.84 16.05 -1.13
CA ILE A 94 -23.35 17.36 -0.70
C ILE A 94 -24.09 17.75 0.57
N TYR A 95 -23.33 17.96 1.64
CA TYR A 95 -23.81 18.40 2.94
C TYR A 95 -23.29 19.82 3.20
N SER A 96 -24.12 20.67 3.82
CA SER A 96 -23.72 21.99 4.29
C SER A 96 -24.45 22.29 5.58
N ASN A 97 -23.73 22.64 6.63
CA ASN A 97 -24.35 23.05 7.89
C ASN A 97 -24.43 24.58 8.03
N GLU A 98 -25.18 25.05 9.03
CA GLU A 98 -25.39 26.48 9.30
C GLU A 98 -24.08 27.22 9.68
N ALA A 99 -23.07 26.51 10.15
CA ALA A 99 -21.75 27.05 10.46
C ALA A 99 -20.86 27.26 9.23
N GLY A 100 -21.38 26.98 8.01
CA GLY A 100 -20.65 27.15 6.76
C GLY A 100 -19.65 26.03 6.45
N LYS A 101 -19.68 24.92 7.20
CA LYS A 101 -18.94 23.70 6.86
C LYS A 101 -19.66 23.00 5.72
N MET A 102 -18.94 22.73 4.63
CA MET A 102 -19.44 22.01 3.47
C MET A 102 -18.67 20.70 3.29
N VAL A 103 -19.38 19.59 3.07
CA VAL A 103 -18.78 18.29 2.82
C VAL A 103 -19.37 17.67 1.57
N ILE A 104 -18.50 17.33 0.61
CA ILE A 104 -18.86 16.67 -0.64
C ILE A 104 -18.31 15.25 -0.58
N VAL A 105 -19.17 14.26 -0.62
CA VAL A 105 -18.81 12.85 -0.73
C VAL A 105 -18.98 12.43 -2.18
N GLU A 106 -17.90 12.08 -2.88
CA GLU A 106 -17.98 11.53 -4.23
C GLU A 106 -18.03 10.00 -4.19
N LYS A 107 -18.71 9.44 -5.18
CA LYS A 107 -18.89 7.99 -5.34
C LYS A 107 -18.19 7.51 -6.60
N ASP A 108 -17.66 6.31 -6.54
CA ASP A 108 -17.07 5.63 -7.69
C ASP A 108 -18.14 5.10 -8.66
N ILE A 109 -17.69 4.41 -9.71
CA ILE A 109 -18.57 3.80 -10.72
C ILE A 109 -19.51 2.72 -10.15
N TRP A 110 -19.20 2.18 -8.97
CA TRP A 110 -19.99 1.18 -8.26
C TRP A 110 -20.96 1.82 -7.26
N GLY A 111 -20.87 3.13 -7.05
CA GLY A 111 -21.69 3.89 -6.11
C GLY A 111 -21.16 3.86 -4.67
N ASP A 112 -19.95 3.36 -4.45
CA ASP A 112 -19.29 3.37 -3.15
C ASP A 112 -18.59 4.72 -2.93
N PRO A 113 -18.64 5.30 -1.72
CA PRO A 113 -17.90 6.52 -1.42
C PRO A 113 -16.40 6.32 -1.64
N CYS A 114 -15.76 7.20 -2.40
CA CYS A 114 -14.34 7.08 -2.77
C CYS A 114 -13.50 8.29 -2.36
N THR A 115 -14.09 9.48 -2.30
CA THR A 115 -13.42 10.70 -1.84
C THR A 115 -14.39 11.56 -1.02
N VAL A 116 -13.81 12.38 -0.13
CA VAL A 116 -14.54 13.39 0.63
C VAL A 116 -13.77 14.70 0.53
N THR A 117 -14.44 15.75 0.08
CA THR A 117 -13.96 17.13 0.18
C THR A 117 -14.62 17.78 1.39
N VAL A 118 -13.82 18.26 2.35
CA VAL A 118 -14.27 19.00 3.53
C VAL A 118 -13.78 20.44 3.42
N LYS A 119 -14.72 21.38 3.38
CA LYS A 119 -14.45 22.83 3.45
C LYS A 119 -14.94 23.35 4.79
N ASP A 120 -14.01 23.91 5.55
CA ASP A 120 -14.27 24.65 6.79
C ASP A 120 -13.93 26.14 6.56
N SER A 121 -14.10 26.98 7.59
CA SER A 121 -13.80 28.43 7.52
C SER A 121 -12.36 28.76 7.11
N ASN A 122 -11.41 27.85 7.39
CA ASN A 122 -9.97 28.14 7.27
C ASN A 122 -9.26 27.34 6.17
N LYS A 123 -9.90 26.33 5.57
CA LYS A 123 -9.23 25.40 4.63
C LYS A 123 -10.21 24.54 3.84
N VAL A 124 -9.74 24.02 2.71
CA VAL A 124 -10.37 22.92 1.95
C VAL A 124 -9.44 21.71 2.03
N GLN A 125 -9.99 20.53 2.30
CA GLN A 125 -9.24 19.27 2.36
C GLN A 125 -9.92 18.21 1.50
N LEU A 126 -9.13 17.50 0.69
CA LEU A 126 -9.57 16.31 -0.02
C LEU A 126 -8.99 15.07 0.68
N LYS A 127 -9.83 14.09 0.98
CA LYS A 127 -9.46 12.82 1.60
C LYS A 127 -10.01 11.66 0.78
N MET A 128 -9.27 10.57 0.67
CA MET A 128 -9.82 9.33 0.09
C MET A 128 -10.67 8.62 1.14
N VAL A 129 -11.73 7.95 0.72
CA VAL A 129 -12.49 7.03 1.57
C VAL A 129 -12.01 5.63 1.29
N LYS A 130 -11.64 4.92 2.36
CA LYS A 130 -11.30 3.50 2.32
C LYS A 130 -12.21 2.76 3.30
N PHE A 131 -12.36 1.45 3.11
CA PHE A 131 -13.18 0.61 3.97
C PHE A 131 -12.38 -0.59 4.46
N PHE A 132 -12.32 -0.79 5.78
CA PHE A 132 -11.77 -1.99 6.40
C PHE A 132 -12.88 -2.69 7.18
N LYS A 133 -13.17 -3.96 6.87
CA LYS A 133 -14.30 -4.71 7.47
C LYS A 133 -15.63 -3.91 7.44
N ASN A 134 -15.94 -3.28 6.31
CA ASN A 134 -17.10 -2.39 6.10
C ASN A 134 -17.17 -1.12 6.98
N ARG A 135 -16.12 -0.80 7.74
CA ARG A 135 -15.99 0.47 8.45
C ARG A 135 -15.23 1.47 7.58
N PRO A 136 -15.80 2.64 7.27
CA PRO A 136 -15.09 3.67 6.52
C PRO A 136 -14.02 4.32 7.38
N PHE A 137 -12.92 4.71 6.74
CA PHE A 137 -11.93 5.61 7.29
C PHE A 137 -11.50 6.60 6.21
N LEU A 138 -11.12 7.81 6.64
CA LEU A 138 -10.57 8.83 5.75
C LEU A 138 -9.08 8.60 5.64
N PHE A 139 -8.57 8.48 4.42
CA PHE A 139 -7.17 8.27 4.16
C PHE A 139 -6.47 9.58 3.75
N PRO A 140 -5.29 9.88 4.31
CA PRO A 140 -4.67 9.14 5.42
C PRO A 140 -5.47 9.27 6.73
N PRO A 141 -5.48 8.22 7.59
CA PRO A 141 -6.22 8.18 8.87
C PRO A 141 -5.63 9.11 9.94
N PHE A 142 -4.63 9.91 9.57
CA PHE A 142 -3.90 10.80 10.45
C PHE A 142 -3.73 12.19 9.81
N SER A 143 -3.31 13.13 10.64
CA SER A 143 -3.02 14.49 10.20
C SER A 143 -1.62 14.59 9.61
N GLU A 144 -1.53 14.81 8.30
CA GLU A 144 -0.26 15.08 7.59
C GLU A 144 0.38 16.43 7.93
N LYS A 145 -0.25 17.29 8.74
CA LYS A 145 0.26 18.64 9.06
C LYS A 145 1.70 18.69 9.58
N LYS A 146 2.21 17.58 10.13
CA LYS A 146 3.58 17.47 10.68
C LYS A 146 4.51 16.64 9.80
N ILE A 147 4.05 16.18 8.64
CA ILE A 147 4.86 15.41 7.69
C ILE A 147 5.31 16.33 6.57
N ASN A 148 6.61 16.31 6.31
CA ASN A 148 7.23 17.07 5.23
C ASN A 148 7.44 16.15 4.01
N GLY A 149 7.44 16.75 2.82
CA GLY A 149 7.76 16.06 1.59
C GLY A 149 6.56 15.59 0.77
N GLU A 150 6.86 15.07 -0.41
CA GLU A 150 5.88 14.58 -1.38
C GLU A 150 5.68 13.07 -1.26
N ILE A 151 4.48 12.57 -1.55
CA ILE A 151 4.20 11.13 -1.53
C ILE A 151 4.92 10.46 -2.71
N ILE A 152 5.84 9.54 -2.42
CA ILE A 152 6.59 8.77 -3.42
C ILE A 152 6.10 7.32 -3.54
N PHE A 153 5.39 6.81 -2.53
CA PHE A 153 4.83 5.46 -2.51
C PHE A 153 3.60 5.41 -1.60
N MET A 154 2.60 4.62 -1.98
CA MET A 154 1.37 4.44 -1.20
C MET A 154 0.82 3.02 -1.41
N ALA A 155 0.60 2.32 -0.30
CA ALA A 155 -0.06 1.02 -0.25
C ALA A 155 -1.11 1.00 0.87
N GLU A 156 -1.81 -0.12 1.02
CA GLU A 156 -2.88 -0.26 2.03
C GLU A 156 -2.39 -0.02 3.47
N LYS A 157 -1.16 -0.47 3.77
CA LYS A 157 -0.57 -0.42 5.11
C LYS A 157 0.56 0.58 5.27
N GLU A 158 0.86 1.39 4.24
CA GLU A 158 1.95 2.36 4.33
C GLU A 158 1.83 3.52 3.34
N ILE A 159 2.38 4.68 3.73
CA ILE A 159 2.60 5.83 2.85
C ILE A 159 4.01 6.35 3.07
N TRP A 160 4.74 6.63 1.99
CA TRP A 160 6.09 7.16 2.07
C TRP A 160 6.11 8.59 1.54
N TYR A 161 6.62 9.50 2.37
CA TYR A 161 6.82 10.90 2.05
C TYR A 161 8.31 11.17 1.92
N ARG A 162 8.74 11.83 0.86
CA ARG A 162 10.14 12.22 0.65
C ARG A 162 10.29 13.72 0.65
N ASP A 163 11.15 14.20 1.53
CA ASP A 163 11.75 15.53 1.48
C ASP A 163 13.19 15.41 0.95
N ARG A 164 13.90 16.52 0.75
CA ARG A 164 15.24 16.56 0.14
C ARG A 164 16.20 15.48 0.69
N ASP A 165 16.36 15.45 2.00
CA ASP A 165 17.35 14.59 2.69
C ASP A 165 16.72 13.52 3.58
N ASN A 166 15.38 13.40 3.61
CA ASN A 166 14.69 12.50 4.54
C ASN A 166 13.47 11.84 3.89
N VAL A 167 13.17 10.63 4.36
CA VAL A 167 11.94 9.93 4.03
C VAL A 167 11.18 9.63 5.32
N THR A 168 9.92 10.01 5.37
CA THR A 168 9.00 9.62 6.44
C THR A 168 8.12 8.50 5.90
N ILE A 169 8.26 7.31 6.46
CA ILE A 169 7.34 6.18 6.24
C ILE A 169 6.30 6.21 7.33
N VAL A 170 5.04 6.27 6.94
CA VAL A 170 3.91 6.07 7.85
C VAL A 170 3.42 4.66 7.65
N LEU A 171 3.55 3.84 8.68
CA LEU A 171 3.05 2.47 8.75
C LEU A 171 1.70 2.47 9.46
N PHE A 172 0.79 1.62 9.00
CA PHE A 172 -0.48 1.38 9.68
C PHE A 172 -0.45 -0.03 10.25
N ASP A 173 -0.12 -0.13 11.54
CA ASP A 173 -0.42 -1.31 12.33
C ASP A 173 -1.73 -1.00 13.09
N ASP A 174 -2.82 -1.62 12.65
CA ASP A 174 -4.20 -1.30 13.07
C ASP A 174 -4.63 0.17 12.82
N GLU A 175 -5.40 0.77 13.74
CA GLU A 175 -5.99 2.10 13.61
C GLU A 175 -5.00 3.25 13.92
N THR A 176 -3.77 2.94 14.36
CA THR A 176 -2.79 3.95 14.80
C THR A 176 -1.63 4.05 13.81
N PRO A 177 -1.32 5.25 13.28
CA PRO A 177 -0.16 5.46 12.43
C PRO A 177 1.13 5.38 13.27
N ASP A 178 2.11 4.62 12.78
CA ASP A 178 3.47 4.64 13.27
C ASP A 178 4.39 5.35 12.26
N LEU A 179 5.30 6.21 12.73
CA LEU A 179 6.10 7.08 11.88
C LEU A 179 7.59 6.75 12.00
N LEU A 180 8.14 6.21 10.92
CA LEU A 180 9.56 5.97 10.75
C LEU A 180 10.20 7.09 9.92
N ASN A 181 11.15 7.82 10.50
CA ASN A 181 11.95 8.81 9.79
C ASN A 181 13.31 8.23 9.41
N ILE A 182 13.62 8.24 8.12
CA ILE A 182 14.87 7.72 7.54
C ILE A 182 15.66 8.88 6.97
N SER A 183 16.90 9.06 7.43
CA SER A 183 17.82 10.00 6.79
C SER A 183 18.41 9.39 5.51
N LEU A 184 18.41 10.18 4.44
CA LEU A 184 19.04 9.85 3.16
C LEU A 184 20.50 10.31 3.07
N LYS A 185 21.09 10.87 4.13
CA LYS A 185 22.50 11.33 4.13
C LYS A 185 23.47 10.22 3.73
N GLU A 186 23.25 9.01 4.23
CA GLU A 186 24.05 7.83 3.90
C GLU A 186 23.75 7.27 2.50
N ALA A 187 22.64 7.71 1.89
CA ALA A 187 22.19 7.28 0.56
C ALA A 187 22.48 8.31 -0.56
N GLN A 188 23.14 9.44 -0.26
CA GLN A 188 23.34 10.55 -1.21
C GLN A 188 24.09 10.17 -2.50
N ASN A 189 24.97 9.17 -2.43
CA ASN A 189 25.80 8.73 -3.55
C ASN A 189 25.26 7.48 -4.27
N ILE A 190 24.09 6.98 -3.87
CA ILE A 190 23.51 5.77 -4.43
C ILE A 190 22.55 6.13 -5.59
N LYS A 191 22.43 5.27 -6.61
CA LYS A 191 21.49 5.49 -7.71
C LYS A 191 20.06 5.50 -7.16
N GLU A 192 19.19 6.29 -7.76
CA GLU A 192 17.79 6.44 -7.33
C GLU A 192 17.04 5.10 -7.15
N LYS A 193 17.28 4.13 -8.04
CA LYS A 193 16.71 2.76 -7.92
C LYS A 193 17.13 2.02 -6.63
N ASP A 194 18.32 2.30 -6.14
CA ASP A 194 18.93 1.65 -4.99
C ASP A 194 18.57 2.42 -3.69
N VAL A 195 18.15 3.69 -3.80
CA VAL A 195 17.58 4.47 -2.67
C VAL A 195 16.28 3.85 -2.17
N LEU A 196 15.39 3.41 -3.07
CA LEU A 196 14.17 2.69 -2.67
C LEU A 196 14.49 1.40 -1.91
N ASN A 197 15.51 0.66 -2.36
CA ASN A 197 15.97 -0.55 -1.69
C ASN A 197 16.56 -0.23 -0.30
N TYR A 198 17.32 0.86 -0.17
CA TYR A 198 17.83 1.34 1.12
C TYR A 198 16.68 1.69 2.09
N ILE A 199 15.65 2.41 1.62
CA ILE A 199 14.46 2.75 2.41
C ILE A 199 13.73 1.48 2.86
N GLU A 200 13.54 0.51 1.96
CA GLU A 200 12.89 -0.77 2.27
C GLU A 200 13.66 -1.59 3.31
N LYS A 201 15.00 -1.62 3.24
CA LYS A 201 15.83 -2.28 4.26
C LYS A 201 15.70 -1.62 5.62
N ARG A 202 15.78 -0.29 5.69
CA ARG A 202 15.55 0.49 6.92
C ARG A 202 14.17 0.17 7.51
N LYS A 203 13.13 0.11 6.67
CA LYS A 203 11.76 -0.26 7.06
C LYS A 203 11.69 -1.67 7.65
N LYS A 204 12.27 -2.66 6.97
CA LYS A 204 12.30 -4.06 7.44
C LYS A 204 13.00 -4.21 8.80
N LEU A 205 14.12 -3.51 9.00
CA LEU A 205 14.84 -3.49 10.27
C LEU A 205 14.11 -2.70 11.36
N TYR A 206 13.31 -1.70 11.01
CA TYR A 206 12.47 -1.01 11.98
C TYR A 206 11.33 -1.91 12.49
N ILE A 207 10.71 -2.68 11.61
CA ILE A 207 9.60 -3.59 11.94
C ILE A 207 10.10 -4.81 12.74
N ASP A 208 11.33 -5.28 12.48
CA ASP A 208 11.89 -6.48 13.11
C ASP A 208 13.05 -6.13 14.05
N ASP A 209 12.72 -5.79 15.29
CA ASP A 209 13.69 -5.46 16.35
C ASP A 209 14.75 -6.55 16.55
N LYS A 210 14.36 -7.83 16.48
CA LYS A 210 15.26 -8.97 16.69
C LYS A 210 16.31 -9.02 15.56
N LEU A 211 15.86 -8.85 14.32
CA LEU A 211 16.75 -8.83 13.16
C LEU A 211 17.65 -7.58 13.18
N ARG A 212 17.12 -6.41 13.56
CA ARG A 212 17.91 -5.18 13.71
C ARG A 212 19.02 -5.36 14.72
N ASN A 213 18.69 -5.86 15.92
CA ASN A 213 19.68 -6.05 16.97
C ASN A 213 20.77 -7.03 16.51
N LEU A 214 20.39 -8.14 15.87
CA LEU A 214 21.34 -9.11 15.32
C LEU A 214 22.30 -8.48 14.28
N LEU A 215 21.76 -7.72 13.31
CA LEU A 215 22.56 -7.20 12.21
C LEU A 215 23.35 -5.94 12.57
N LEU A 216 22.71 -4.96 13.21
CA LEU A 216 23.30 -3.63 13.43
C LEU A 216 24.03 -3.53 14.77
N ASP A 217 23.52 -4.15 15.84
CA ASP A 217 24.07 -3.97 17.18
C ASP A 217 25.09 -5.06 17.53
N GLU A 218 24.72 -6.34 17.34
CA GLU A 218 25.58 -7.49 17.65
C GLU A 218 26.68 -7.67 16.62
N ARG A 219 26.32 -7.66 15.32
CA ARG A 219 27.27 -7.90 14.22
C ARG A 219 27.86 -6.64 13.60
N GLN A 220 27.33 -5.46 13.92
CA GLN A 220 27.82 -4.18 13.42
C GLN A 220 27.90 -4.12 11.88
N ILE A 221 26.95 -4.74 11.19
CA ILE A 221 26.86 -4.71 9.73
C ILE A 221 26.38 -3.32 9.29
N ASP A 222 27.13 -2.67 8.40
CA ASP A 222 26.67 -1.44 7.75
C ASP A 222 25.44 -1.74 6.90
N ILE A 223 24.42 -0.88 6.98
CA ILE A 223 23.18 -1.10 6.24
C ILE A 223 23.38 -1.16 4.72
N ASN A 224 24.41 -0.50 4.20
CA ASN A 224 24.75 -0.52 2.77
C ASN A 224 25.35 -1.86 2.35
N ASP A 225 25.95 -2.60 3.29
CA ASP A 225 26.47 -3.95 3.05
C ASP A 225 25.39 -5.02 3.16
N ILE A 226 24.23 -4.71 3.76
CA ILE A 226 23.06 -5.60 3.69
C ILE A 226 22.59 -5.65 2.24
N TYR A 227 22.68 -6.81 1.61
CA TYR A 227 22.26 -7.03 0.23
C TYR A 227 20.74 -7.16 0.14
N GLU A 228 20.15 -8.05 0.94
CA GLU A 228 18.73 -8.39 0.90
C GLU A 228 18.23 -8.84 2.28
N ILE A 229 16.98 -8.49 2.58
CA ILE A 229 16.25 -8.96 3.77
C ILE A 229 14.94 -9.57 3.30
N SER A 230 14.71 -10.83 3.64
CA SER A 230 13.47 -11.55 3.42
C SER A 230 12.90 -12.06 4.75
N SER A 231 11.73 -12.71 4.72
CA SER A 231 11.11 -13.27 5.92
C SER A 231 11.86 -14.48 6.48
N SER A 232 12.55 -15.24 5.62
CA SER A 232 13.23 -16.49 6.00
C SER A 232 14.76 -16.42 5.89
N TYR A 233 15.32 -15.35 5.32
CA TYR A 233 16.76 -15.18 5.21
C TYR A 233 17.18 -13.72 5.13
N ALA A 234 18.44 -13.43 5.44
CA ALA A 234 19.09 -12.15 5.19
C ALA A 234 20.47 -12.38 4.56
N ILE A 235 20.87 -11.52 3.64
CA ILE A 235 22.16 -11.60 2.96
C ILE A 235 22.90 -10.28 3.19
N TYR A 236 24.15 -10.35 3.62
CA TYR A 236 25.03 -9.19 3.69
C TYR A 236 26.40 -9.50 3.10
N LYS A 237 27.09 -8.46 2.65
CA LYS A 237 28.44 -8.52 2.12
C LYS A 237 29.45 -8.37 3.24
N ASN A 238 30.42 -9.27 3.27
CA ASN A 238 31.55 -9.22 4.19
C ASN A 238 32.65 -8.30 3.64
N ALA A 239 33.54 -7.83 4.53
CA ALA A 239 34.68 -6.98 4.16
C ALA A 239 35.66 -7.66 3.17
N ASP A 240 35.75 -8.99 3.20
CA ASP A 240 36.59 -9.80 2.30
C ASP A 240 35.97 -10.02 0.91
N GLY A 241 34.78 -9.45 0.65
CA GLY A 241 34.08 -9.54 -0.62
C GLY A 241 33.16 -10.76 -0.76
N TYR A 242 33.15 -11.67 0.21
CA TYR A 242 32.18 -12.75 0.29
C TYR A 242 30.82 -12.23 0.77
N TYR A 243 29.81 -13.08 0.72
CA TYR A 243 28.46 -12.84 1.19
C TYR A 243 28.12 -13.86 2.27
N THR A 244 27.53 -13.39 3.35
CA THR A 244 26.97 -14.26 4.39
C THR A 244 25.46 -14.30 4.23
N VAL A 245 24.89 -15.50 4.17
CA VAL A 245 23.45 -15.76 4.18
C VAL A 245 23.06 -16.28 5.55
N LEU A 246 22.24 -15.52 6.26
CA LEU A 246 21.60 -15.90 7.51
C LEU A 246 20.26 -16.56 7.20
N LEU A 247 20.02 -17.75 7.74
CA LEU A 247 18.78 -18.51 7.53
C LEU A 247 17.99 -18.59 8.84
N PHE A 248 16.70 -18.24 8.74
CA PHE A 248 15.80 -18.17 9.87
C PHE A 248 14.71 -19.25 9.77
N ASP A 249 14.33 -19.82 10.92
CA ASP A 249 13.22 -20.77 11.01
C ASP A 249 11.86 -20.05 11.03
N GLU A 250 10.76 -20.80 11.15
CA GLU A 250 9.41 -20.23 11.22
C GLU A 250 9.19 -19.29 12.43
N PHE A 251 10.06 -19.36 13.45
CA PHE A 251 10.03 -18.52 14.64
C PHE A 251 11.03 -17.36 14.57
N LYS A 252 11.57 -17.07 13.37
CA LYS A 252 12.59 -16.05 13.11
C LYS A 252 13.85 -16.23 13.97
N THR A 253 14.21 -17.47 14.26
CA THR A 253 15.46 -17.80 14.96
C THR A 253 16.49 -18.22 13.95
N LEU A 254 17.69 -17.63 14.07
CA LEU A 254 18.83 -17.97 13.24
C LEU A 254 19.20 -19.43 13.51
N TYR A 255 19.06 -20.29 12.52
CA TYR A 255 19.39 -21.71 12.66
C TYR A 255 20.61 -22.13 11.83
N LYS A 256 20.96 -21.34 10.80
CA LYS A 256 22.11 -21.65 9.94
C LYS A 256 22.68 -20.41 9.25
N GLU A 257 23.97 -20.51 8.94
CA GLU A 257 24.70 -19.50 8.16
C GLU A 257 25.43 -20.18 7.00
N LEU A 258 25.46 -19.51 5.86
CA LEU A 258 26.19 -19.93 4.67
C LEU A 258 27.11 -18.81 4.21
N VAL A 259 28.29 -19.15 3.70
CA VAL A 259 29.22 -18.21 3.10
C VAL A 259 29.30 -18.48 1.60
N LEU A 260 29.05 -17.45 0.80
CA LEU A 260 29.07 -17.48 -0.65
C LEU A 260 30.12 -16.47 -1.17
N ARG A 261 30.89 -16.83 -2.19
CA ARG A 261 31.67 -15.92 -3.04
C ARG A 261 30.78 -14.98 -3.87
N LYS A 262 29.59 -15.41 -4.28
CA LYS A 262 28.62 -14.60 -5.03
C LYS A 262 27.18 -14.98 -4.70
N VAL A 263 26.30 -13.99 -4.70
CA VAL A 263 24.85 -14.22 -4.59
C VAL A 263 24.33 -14.81 -5.92
N PRO A 264 23.56 -15.91 -5.90
CA PRO A 264 22.98 -16.46 -7.11
C PRO A 264 21.99 -15.48 -7.76
N ARG A 265 22.00 -15.40 -9.09
CA ARG A 265 21.12 -14.48 -9.84
C ARG A 265 19.76 -15.12 -10.05
N LEU A 266 18.91 -15.04 -9.03
CA LEU A 266 17.57 -15.59 -9.01
C LEU A 266 16.55 -14.48 -8.72
N SER A 267 15.30 -14.67 -9.12
CA SER A 267 14.19 -13.80 -8.69
C SER A 267 13.97 -13.92 -7.18
N GLU A 268 13.32 -12.93 -6.56
CA GLU A 268 13.02 -12.92 -5.12
C GLU A 268 12.28 -14.20 -4.67
N ARG A 269 11.29 -14.65 -5.46
CA ARG A 269 10.57 -15.91 -5.20
C ARG A 269 11.49 -17.13 -5.24
N ALA A 270 12.36 -17.18 -6.24
CA ALA A 270 13.32 -18.28 -6.36
C ALA A 270 14.36 -18.25 -5.23
N MET A 271 14.81 -17.06 -4.79
CA MET A 271 15.69 -16.91 -3.63
C MET A 271 15.01 -17.36 -2.33
N ALA A 272 13.74 -17.00 -2.13
CA ALA A 272 12.98 -17.46 -0.97
C ALA A 272 12.83 -18.99 -0.94
N LEU A 273 12.66 -19.62 -2.10
CA LEU A 273 12.57 -21.07 -2.21
C LEU A 273 13.93 -21.76 -2.00
N ILE A 274 15.00 -21.31 -2.64
CA ILE A 274 16.33 -21.94 -2.52
C ILE A 274 16.89 -21.87 -1.09
N PHE A 275 16.53 -20.81 -0.35
CA PHE A 275 16.89 -20.61 1.05
C PHE A 275 15.82 -21.10 2.04
N SER A 276 14.81 -21.83 1.58
CA SER A 276 13.91 -22.56 2.47
C SER A 276 14.64 -23.74 3.11
N LYS A 277 14.27 -24.07 4.35
CA LYS A 277 14.96 -25.06 5.18
C LYS A 277 15.17 -26.40 4.49
N ASP A 278 14.10 -27.00 3.97
CA ASP A 278 14.15 -28.32 3.34
C ASP A 278 15.05 -28.33 2.10
N ILE A 279 15.02 -27.27 1.31
CA ILE A 279 15.83 -27.13 0.11
C ILE A 279 17.30 -26.92 0.46
N VAL A 280 17.60 -26.06 1.44
CA VAL A 280 18.97 -25.84 1.95
C VAL A 280 19.57 -27.14 2.47
N GLU A 281 18.84 -27.87 3.31
CA GLU A 281 19.30 -29.15 3.87
C GLU A 281 19.58 -30.17 2.77
N TYR A 282 18.70 -30.26 1.76
CA TYR A 282 18.92 -31.10 0.60
C TYR A 282 20.19 -30.71 -0.19
N ILE A 283 20.35 -29.43 -0.53
CA ILE A 283 21.51 -28.90 -1.28
C ILE A 283 22.81 -29.22 -0.56
N ILE A 284 22.85 -28.99 0.75
CA ILE A 284 24.02 -29.30 1.60
C ILE A 284 24.28 -30.81 1.61
N SER A 285 23.25 -31.65 1.78
CA SER A 285 23.40 -33.12 1.80
C SER A 285 23.98 -33.68 0.50
N LYS A 286 23.78 -32.99 -0.62
CA LYS A 286 24.32 -33.34 -1.94
C LYS A 286 25.64 -32.67 -2.28
N GLY A 287 26.11 -31.73 -1.45
CA GLY A 287 27.30 -30.94 -1.72
C GLY A 287 27.15 -30.03 -2.94
N TYR A 288 25.93 -29.58 -3.24
CA TYR A 288 25.66 -28.64 -4.33
C TYR A 288 26.05 -27.22 -3.93
N ASP A 289 26.60 -26.48 -4.88
CA ASP A 289 27.03 -25.11 -4.68
C ASP A 289 25.88 -24.12 -4.92
N PHE A 290 25.46 -23.39 -3.88
CA PHE A 290 24.35 -22.43 -3.96
C PHE A 290 24.54 -21.40 -5.08
N GLU A 291 25.78 -21.06 -5.42
CA GLU A 291 26.12 -20.03 -6.40
C GLU A 291 25.93 -20.45 -7.86
N SER A 292 25.81 -21.76 -8.08
CA SER A 292 25.76 -22.38 -9.40
C SER A 292 24.33 -22.66 -9.87
N PHE A 293 23.34 -22.41 -9.01
CA PHE A 293 21.92 -22.49 -9.38
C PHE A 293 21.53 -21.40 -10.38
N LYS A 294 20.63 -21.77 -11.29
CA LYS A 294 20.06 -20.87 -12.29
C LYS A 294 18.55 -20.97 -12.28
N GLN A 295 17.90 -19.85 -12.57
CA GLN A 295 16.47 -19.84 -12.84
C GLN A 295 16.22 -20.04 -14.33
N SER A 296 15.35 -20.97 -14.68
CA SER A 296 14.84 -21.19 -16.03
C SER A 296 13.32 -21.26 -15.97
N ASP A 297 12.65 -20.29 -16.58
CA ASP A 297 11.20 -20.09 -16.49
C ASP A 297 10.73 -20.10 -15.01
N ASP A 298 9.83 -21.04 -14.69
CA ASP A 298 9.24 -21.25 -13.37
C ASP A 298 10.00 -22.30 -12.53
N HIS A 299 11.29 -22.52 -12.83
CA HIS A 299 12.11 -23.51 -12.13
C HIS A 299 13.48 -22.97 -11.71
N ILE A 300 14.00 -23.54 -10.63
CA ILE A 300 15.38 -23.42 -10.18
C ILE A 300 16.11 -24.72 -10.51
N GLU A 301 17.25 -24.62 -11.19
CA GLU A 301 17.96 -25.74 -11.74
C GLU A 301 19.42 -25.76 -11.32
N TYR A 302 19.93 -26.97 -11.04
CA TYR A 302 21.34 -27.25 -10.83
C TYR A 302 21.84 -28.22 -11.89
N TRP A 303 22.87 -27.80 -12.61
CA TRP A 303 23.46 -28.57 -13.70
C TRP A 303 24.90 -28.94 -13.35
N GLN A 304 25.25 -30.21 -13.52
CA GLN A 304 26.60 -30.74 -13.32
C GLN A 304 27.13 -31.32 -14.63
N GLU A 305 28.45 -31.25 -14.81
CA GLU A 305 29.14 -32.03 -15.84
C GLU A 305 29.36 -33.45 -15.31
N ILE A 306 28.78 -34.45 -15.99
CA ILE A 306 28.94 -35.87 -15.69
C ILE A 306 29.54 -36.52 -16.94
N GLY A 307 30.86 -36.78 -16.89
CA GLY A 307 31.62 -37.16 -18.08
C GLY A 307 31.66 -36.01 -19.08
N ASN A 308 31.18 -36.24 -20.31
CA ASN A 308 31.09 -35.23 -21.37
C ASN A 308 29.70 -34.58 -21.48
N ASN A 309 28.76 -34.96 -20.60
CA ASN A 309 27.38 -34.50 -20.67
C ASN A 309 27.08 -33.54 -19.53
N ARG A 310 26.38 -32.45 -19.86
CA ARG A 310 25.82 -31.54 -18.88
C ARG A 310 24.42 -32.02 -18.49
N VAL A 311 24.23 -32.40 -17.23
CA VAL A 311 22.99 -33.03 -16.73
C VAL A 311 22.37 -32.17 -15.65
N CYS A 312 21.04 -31.99 -15.72
CA CYS A 312 20.26 -31.34 -14.66
C CYS A 312 20.01 -32.34 -13.55
N VAL A 313 20.70 -32.17 -12.42
CA VAL A 313 20.63 -33.11 -11.28
C VAL A 313 19.64 -32.67 -10.22
N MET A 314 19.18 -31.42 -10.28
CA MET A 314 18.13 -30.89 -9.42
C MET A 314 17.32 -29.87 -10.21
N ARG A 315 15.99 -30.02 -10.16
CA ARG A 315 15.03 -29.08 -10.72
C ARG A 315 13.87 -28.94 -9.74
N VAL A 316 13.62 -27.72 -9.31
CA VAL A 316 12.53 -27.40 -8.36
C VAL A 316 11.66 -26.32 -8.98
N LYS A 317 10.33 -26.49 -8.90
CA LYS A 317 9.36 -25.51 -9.38
C LYS A 317 9.20 -24.38 -8.35
N ILE A 318 9.15 -23.13 -8.83
CA ILE A 318 9.08 -21.90 -8.02
C ILE A 318 7.71 -21.72 -7.35
#